data_AF-B3T3U2-F1
#
_entry.id   AF-B3T3U2-F1
#
_cell.length_a   1.000
_cell.length_b   1.000
_cell.length_c   1.000
_cell.angle_alpha   90.00
_cell.angle_beta   90.00
_cell.angle_gamma   90.00
#
_symmetry.space_group_name_H-M   'P 1'
#
loop_
_entity.id
_entity.type
_entity.pdbx_description
1 polymer ?
#
loop_
_entity_poly.entity_id
_entity_poly.type
_entity_poly.pdbx_seq_one_letter_code
_entity_poly.pdbx_strand_id
1 'polypeptide(L)'
;MGEWQSGQPLSITIITRPRLPKNVNGVLSLDDVRLSGKRVLFRVDVNSPLHPETGAFLDDSRLRGIVPTLRALSDAKVVIISHQSRPGKSDFTNMSGHAERMVRILGRPVRFIPDVCGEVALEAIRSMINGEIIFLDNVRMHPEEMALSRATPEELAKSQIVATLAPEFDAYVTDAFAAAHRNSPSLSGFAEELPCFAGRLMEREISALGLAVTDPPRPYVVILGGAKADDSLRVAINLIERDVVDTVAFVGVVGNMMLWASGIDIGEGNQDFIRNTLGDSFEETWSAARHLLT
;
A
#
# COMPACT_ATOMS: atom_id res chain seq x y z
N MET A 1 60.81 16.13 -4.89
CA MET A 1 59.83 17.03 -4.25
C MET A 1 58.80 17.34 -5.32
N GLY A 2 57.75 16.55 -5.49
CA GLY A 2 56.55 16.42 -4.64
C GLY A 2 55.38 16.89 -5.53
N GLU A 3 54.19 16.34 -5.56
CA GLU A 3 53.54 15.23 -4.87
C GLU A 3 52.34 14.84 -5.76
N TRP A 4 52.01 13.56 -5.81
CA TRP A 4 50.79 13.05 -6.44
C TRP A 4 49.59 13.51 -5.62
N GLN A 5 48.67 14.29 -6.21
CA GLN A 5 47.41 14.61 -5.55
C GLN A 5 46.53 13.36 -5.51
N SER A 6 46.35 12.87 -4.29
CA SER A 6 45.55 11.72 -3.91
C SER A 6 44.07 11.90 -4.25
N GLY A 7 43.45 10.79 -4.65
CA GLY A 7 42.05 10.72 -5.02
C GLY A 7 41.11 11.20 -3.93
N GLN A 8 39.99 11.77 -4.35
CA GLN A 8 38.89 12.11 -3.47
C GLN A 8 38.36 10.83 -2.78
N PRO A 9 38.11 10.86 -1.47
CA PRO A 9 37.54 9.71 -0.79
C PRO A 9 36.10 9.50 -1.28
N LEU A 10 35.80 8.28 -1.73
CA LEU A 10 34.45 7.80 -1.92
C LEU A 10 33.70 7.93 -0.58
N SER A 11 32.75 8.86 -0.48
CA SER A 11 31.90 8.98 0.69
C SER A 11 30.95 7.77 0.74
N ILE A 12 31.36 6.72 1.46
CA ILE A 12 30.46 5.65 1.87
C ILE A 12 29.47 6.28 2.84
N THR A 13 28.26 6.59 2.36
CA THR A 13 27.15 6.94 3.24
C THR A 13 26.75 5.66 3.97
N ILE A 14 27.26 5.49 5.18
CA ILE A 14 26.81 4.44 6.09
C ILE A 14 25.37 4.80 6.47
N ILE A 15 24.39 4.03 5.97
CA ILE A 15 23.00 4.11 6.44
C ILE A 15 22.98 3.50 7.85
N THR A 16 23.32 4.30 8.85
CA THR A 16 23.03 3.94 10.24
C THR A 16 21.52 3.95 10.42
N ARG A 17 20.93 2.85 10.93
CA ARG A 17 19.50 2.79 11.29
C ARG A 17 19.11 4.11 11.98
N PRO A 18 18.26 4.96 11.39
CA PRO A 18 17.83 6.16 12.09
C PRO A 18 17.08 5.67 13.34
N ARG A 19 17.63 5.98 14.52
CA ARG A 19 16.89 5.79 15.78
C ARG A 19 15.77 6.81 15.76
N LEU A 20 14.63 6.37 15.26
CA LEU A 20 13.39 7.12 15.31
C LEU A 20 13.03 7.36 16.79
N PRO A 21 12.88 8.62 17.23
CA PRO A 21 12.46 8.93 18.59
C PRO A 21 11.07 8.30 18.85
N LYS A 22 10.77 7.97 20.11
CA LYS A 22 9.57 7.23 20.53
C LYS A 22 8.22 7.86 20.11
N ASN A 23 8.24 9.08 19.59
CA ASN A 23 7.11 9.78 18.98
C ASN A 23 7.48 10.14 17.53
N VAL A 24 7.17 9.27 16.59
CA VAL A 24 7.46 9.50 15.16
C VAL A 24 6.29 10.25 14.52
N ASN A 25 6.51 11.51 14.13
CA ASN A 25 5.62 12.27 13.23
C ASN A 25 6.20 12.29 11.80
N GLY A 26 6.47 11.13 11.20
CA GLY A 26 6.93 11.06 9.80
C GLY A 26 7.39 9.68 9.33
N VAL A 27 7.31 9.45 8.03
CA VAL A 27 7.85 8.26 7.36
C VAL A 27 8.98 8.72 6.45
N LEU A 28 10.12 7.99 6.42
CA LEU A 28 11.20 8.31 5.50
C LEU A 28 10.70 8.19 4.06
N SER A 29 11.07 9.15 3.22
CA SER A 29 10.67 9.27 1.83
C SER A 29 11.87 9.05 0.90
N LEU A 30 11.62 9.12 -0.41
CA LEU A 30 12.68 9.13 -1.40
C LEU A 30 13.57 10.39 -1.34
N ASP A 31 13.13 11.46 -0.67
CA ASP A 31 13.94 12.68 -0.50
C ASP A 31 15.01 12.53 0.57
N ASP A 32 14.85 11.57 1.48
CA ASP A 32 15.75 11.30 2.60
C ASP A 32 16.92 10.37 2.23
N VAL A 33 17.00 9.91 0.97
CA VAL A 33 17.96 8.88 0.55
C VAL A 33 18.48 9.10 -0.87
N ARG A 34 19.63 8.49 -1.18
CA ARG A 34 20.19 8.40 -2.53
C ARG A 34 20.27 6.92 -2.94
N LEU A 35 19.48 6.54 -3.93
CA LEU A 35 19.34 5.15 -4.39
C LEU A 35 19.94 4.89 -5.78
N SER A 36 20.67 5.85 -6.36
CA SER A 36 21.34 5.66 -7.64
C SER A 36 22.30 4.46 -7.60
N GLY A 37 22.18 3.56 -8.57
CA GLY A 37 22.95 2.31 -8.67
C GLY A 37 22.62 1.24 -7.63
N LYS A 38 21.68 1.51 -6.71
CA LYS A 38 21.27 0.56 -5.66
C LYS A 38 20.22 -0.41 -6.15
N ARG A 39 20.16 -1.61 -5.53
CA ARG A 39 19.06 -2.56 -5.72
C ARG A 39 17.93 -2.20 -4.78
N VAL A 40 16.78 -1.88 -5.35
CA VAL A 40 15.59 -1.43 -4.60
C VAL A 40 14.48 -2.45 -4.78
N LEU A 41 14.03 -3.02 -3.67
CA LEU A 41 12.82 -3.82 -3.64
C LEU A 41 11.63 -2.88 -3.53
N PHE A 42 10.79 -2.83 -4.56
CA PHE A 42 9.69 -1.89 -4.66
C PHE A 42 8.34 -2.63 -4.55
N ARG A 43 7.71 -2.51 -3.38
CA ARG A 43 6.40 -3.11 -3.10
C ARG A 43 5.28 -2.18 -3.53
N VAL A 44 4.36 -2.69 -4.35
CA VAL A 44 3.23 -1.90 -4.88
C VAL A 44 1.92 -2.64 -4.70
N ASP A 45 0.81 -1.89 -4.68
CA ASP A 45 -0.53 -2.46 -4.85
C ASP A 45 -1.05 -2.10 -6.25
N VAL A 46 -0.83 -3.02 -7.20
CA VAL A 46 -1.39 -2.93 -8.57
C VAL A 46 -2.52 -3.94 -8.81
N ASN A 47 -3.15 -4.43 -7.74
CA ASN A 47 -4.30 -5.33 -7.84
C ASN A 47 -5.46 -4.60 -8.53
N SER A 48 -5.78 -5.00 -9.75
CA SER A 48 -6.66 -4.26 -10.65
C SER A 48 -7.81 -5.12 -11.14
N PRO A 49 -8.99 -4.54 -11.43
CA PRO A 49 -10.10 -5.28 -12.02
C PRO A 49 -9.72 -5.74 -13.42
N LEU A 50 -9.91 -7.03 -13.69
CA LEU A 50 -9.63 -7.65 -14.98
C LEU A 50 -10.94 -8.07 -15.66
N HIS A 51 -10.97 -7.95 -16.99
CA HIS A 51 -12.08 -8.43 -17.78
C HIS A 51 -12.17 -9.97 -17.66
N PRO A 52 -13.31 -10.54 -17.24
CA PRO A 52 -13.41 -11.96 -16.89
C PRO A 52 -12.98 -12.94 -17.98
N GLU A 53 -13.21 -12.57 -19.25
CA GLU A 53 -12.93 -13.46 -20.40
C GLU A 53 -11.56 -13.22 -21.04
N THR A 54 -11.06 -11.98 -21.04
CA THR A 54 -9.88 -11.60 -21.84
C THR A 54 -8.65 -11.35 -20.96
N GLY A 55 -8.84 -11.21 -19.63
CA GLY A 55 -7.78 -10.83 -18.71
C GLY A 55 -7.29 -9.39 -18.87
N ALA A 56 -7.93 -8.58 -19.74
CA ALA A 56 -7.53 -7.20 -19.96
C ALA A 56 -7.85 -6.32 -18.74
N PHE A 57 -6.99 -5.33 -18.45
CA PHE A 57 -7.25 -4.34 -17.40
C PHE A 57 -8.49 -3.52 -17.74
N LEU A 58 -9.48 -3.52 -16.85
CA LEU A 58 -10.63 -2.61 -16.92
C LEU A 58 -10.27 -1.22 -16.38
N ASP A 59 -9.34 -1.17 -15.43
CA ASP A 59 -8.74 0.04 -14.90
C ASP A 59 -7.26 -0.22 -14.61
N ASP A 60 -6.37 0.68 -15.08
CA ASP A 60 -4.93 0.63 -14.86
C ASP A 60 -4.42 1.80 -14.01
N SER A 61 -5.32 2.54 -13.36
CA SER A 61 -5.02 3.70 -12.51
C SER A 61 -3.94 3.40 -11.46
N ARG A 62 -3.98 2.21 -10.83
CA ARG A 62 -2.99 1.77 -9.85
C ARG A 62 -1.58 1.60 -10.45
N LEU A 63 -1.48 1.06 -11.67
CA LEU A 63 -0.21 0.95 -12.40
C LEU A 63 0.35 2.33 -12.77
N ARG A 64 -0.53 3.28 -13.14
CA ARG A 64 -0.11 4.68 -13.38
C ARG A 64 0.33 5.37 -12.10
N GLY A 65 -0.29 5.03 -10.98
CA GLY A 65 -0.01 5.60 -9.66
C GLY A 65 1.43 5.43 -9.20
N ILE A 66 2.11 4.36 -9.62
CA ILE A 66 3.50 4.06 -9.22
C ILE A 66 4.57 4.69 -10.13
N VAL A 67 4.16 5.28 -11.27
CA VAL A 67 5.08 5.88 -12.24
C VAL A 67 5.95 7.00 -11.64
N PRO A 68 5.45 7.90 -10.79
CA PRO A 68 6.29 8.91 -10.16
C PRO A 68 7.44 8.33 -9.34
N THR A 69 7.20 7.24 -8.60
CA THR A 69 8.24 6.53 -7.85
C THR A 69 9.26 5.88 -8.77
N LEU A 70 8.83 5.21 -9.83
CA LEU A 70 9.74 4.62 -10.82
C LEU A 70 10.61 5.67 -11.54
N ARG A 71 10.09 6.88 -11.75
CA ARG A 71 10.87 8.01 -12.28
C ARG A 71 11.91 8.49 -11.28
N ALA A 72 11.56 8.59 -9.99
CA ALA A 72 12.51 8.95 -8.94
C ALA A 72 13.61 7.88 -8.74
N LEU A 73 13.33 6.64 -9.11
CA LEU A 73 14.26 5.51 -9.05
C LEU A 73 14.92 5.20 -10.41
N SER A 74 14.96 6.15 -11.36
CA SER A 74 15.40 5.91 -12.74
C SER A 74 16.79 5.31 -12.89
N ASP A 75 17.68 5.63 -11.94
CA ASP A 75 19.09 5.22 -11.95
C ASP A 75 19.36 4.03 -11.01
N ALA A 76 18.32 3.52 -10.33
CA ALA A 76 18.38 2.34 -9.48
C ALA A 76 18.11 1.05 -10.28
N LYS A 77 18.40 -0.10 -9.68
CA LYS A 77 17.97 -1.42 -10.13
C LYS A 77 16.68 -1.76 -9.39
N VAL A 78 15.54 -1.63 -10.06
CA VAL A 78 14.22 -1.73 -9.40
C VAL A 78 13.61 -3.12 -9.60
N VAL A 79 13.27 -3.78 -8.49
CA VAL A 79 12.57 -5.06 -8.49
C VAL A 79 11.18 -4.85 -7.93
N ILE A 80 10.17 -4.94 -8.79
CA ILE A 80 8.77 -4.74 -8.40
C ILE A 80 8.20 -6.05 -7.88
N ILE A 81 7.60 -6.00 -6.69
CA ILE A 81 6.79 -7.09 -6.14
C ILE A 81 5.35 -6.59 -5.92
N SER A 82 4.36 -7.34 -6.39
CA SER A 82 2.93 -7.03 -6.20
C SER A 82 2.12 -8.31 -6.03
N HIS A 83 0.81 -8.17 -5.85
CA HIS A 83 -0.14 -9.25 -5.96
C HIS A 83 -1.28 -8.89 -6.94
N GLN A 84 -1.95 -9.92 -7.46
CA GLN A 84 -3.23 -9.81 -8.16
C GLN A 84 -4.18 -10.84 -7.55
N SER A 85 -5.31 -10.37 -7.03
CA SER A 85 -6.36 -11.17 -6.37
C SER A 85 -5.84 -12.16 -5.32
N ARG A 86 -6.51 -13.31 -5.13
CA ARG A 86 -6.18 -14.36 -4.15
C ARG A 86 -6.62 -15.74 -4.65
N PRO A 87 -6.01 -16.85 -4.17
CA PRO A 87 -6.37 -18.20 -4.58
C PRO A 87 -7.88 -18.48 -4.52
N GLY A 88 -8.40 -19.16 -5.54
CA GLY A 88 -9.82 -19.49 -5.70
C GLY A 88 -10.68 -18.39 -6.34
N LYS A 89 -10.10 -17.25 -6.72
CA LYS A 89 -10.79 -16.21 -7.51
C LYS A 89 -10.39 -16.29 -8.98
N SER A 90 -11.33 -15.98 -9.88
CA SER A 90 -11.14 -16.03 -11.33
C SER A 90 -10.12 -15.03 -11.85
N ASP A 91 -9.90 -13.93 -11.12
CA ASP A 91 -8.93 -12.89 -11.43
C ASP A 91 -7.59 -13.09 -10.69
N PHE A 92 -7.32 -14.30 -10.15
CA PHE A 92 -6.03 -14.67 -9.57
C PHE A 92 -5.07 -15.15 -10.66
N THR A 93 -4.26 -14.22 -11.16
CA THR A 93 -3.32 -14.45 -12.27
C THR A 93 -1.86 -14.23 -11.84
N ASN A 94 -0.92 -14.60 -12.71
CA ASN A 94 0.46 -14.16 -12.61
C ASN A 94 0.59 -12.64 -12.89
N MET A 95 1.79 -12.09 -12.75
CA MET A 95 2.06 -10.66 -12.96
C MET A 95 2.53 -10.29 -14.37
N SER A 96 2.49 -11.21 -15.35
CA SER A 96 3.01 -10.95 -16.70
C SER A 96 2.23 -9.83 -17.40
N GLY A 97 0.90 -9.84 -17.28
CA GLY A 97 0.03 -8.80 -17.83
C GLY A 97 0.32 -7.42 -17.23
N HIS A 98 0.63 -7.35 -15.94
CA HIS A 98 1.03 -6.10 -15.28
C HIS A 98 2.38 -5.61 -15.80
N ALA A 99 3.37 -6.49 -15.96
CA ALA A 99 4.66 -6.14 -16.53
C ALA A 99 4.52 -5.59 -17.97
N GLU A 100 3.76 -6.28 -18.83
CA GLU A 100 3.47 -5.82 -20.19
C GLU A 100 2.75 -4.45 -20.19
N ARG A 101 1.79 -4.27 -19.28
CA ARG A 101 1.09 -2.98 -19.16
C ARG A 101 2.03 -1.88 -18.70
N MET A 102 2.95 -2.17 -17.77
CA MET A 102 3.98 -1.21 -17.33
C MET A 102 4.93 -0.81 -18.46
N VAL A 103 5.32 -1.74 -19.36
CA VAL A 103 6.10 -1.39 -20.55
C VAL A 103 5.37 -0.33 -21.38
N ARG A 104 4.06 -0.50 -21.62
CA ARG A 104 3.24 0.44 -22.39
C ARG A 104 3.08 1.79 -21.69
N ILE A 105 2.94 1.79 -20.36
CA ILE A 105 2.77 3.02 -19.55
C ILE A 105 4.08 3.82 -19.48
N LEU A 106 5.20 3.16 -19.25
CA LEU A 106 6.50 3.82 -19.06
C LEU A 106 7.21 4.15 -20.37
N GLY A 107 6.90 3.43 -21.45
CA GLY A 107 7.64 3.55 -22.72
C GLY A 107 9.07 3.01 -22.63
N ARG A 108 9.37 2.12 -21.66
CA ARG A 108 10.68 1.48 -21.49
C ARG A 108 10.54 0.02 -21.05
N PRO A 109 11.58 -0.82 -21.21
CA PRO A 109 11.52 -2.23 -20.85
C PRO A 109 11.24 -2.46 -19.36
N VAL A 110 10.35 -3.41 -19.08
CA VAL A 110 10.08 -3.99 -17.76
C VAL A 110 10.03 -5.50 -17.97
N ARG A 111 10.99 -6.23 -17.38
CA ARG A 111 11.11 -7.67 -17.61
C ARG A 111 10.31 -8.45 -16.56
N PHE A 112 9.36 -9.26 -17.01
CA PHE A 112 8.65 -10.19 -16.13
C PHE A 112 9.53 -11.39 -15.77
N ILE A 113 9.53 -11.77 -14.49
CA ILE A 113 10.22 -12.95 -13.96
C ILE A 113 9.16 -13.87 -13.35
N PRO A 114 8.97 -15.11 -13.86
CA PRO A 114 7.95 -16.04 -13.38
C PRO A 114 8.38 -16.76 -12.08
N ASP A 115 8.84 -15.98 -11.10
CA ASP A 115 9.30 -16.43 -9.80
C ASP A 115 9.21 -15.27 -8.79
N VAL A 116 9.07 -15.58 -7.51
CA VAL A 116 8.99 -14.60 -6.41
C VAL A 116 10.31 -14.55 -5.64
N CYS A 117 10.82 -15.71 -5.22
CA CYS A 117 12.01 -15.78 -4.37
C CYS A 117 12.79 -17.09 -4.55
N GLY A 118 12.60 -17.81 -5.65
CA GLY A 118 13.44 -18.94 -6.05
C GLY A 118 14.69 -18.50 -6.82
N GLU A 119 15.43 -19.48 -7.35
CA GLU A 119 16.70 -19.24 -8.04
C GLU A 119 16.54 -18.39 -9.30
N VAL A 120 15.42 -18.54 -10.03
CA VAL A 120 15.14 -17.75 -11.24
C VAL A 120 14.99 -16.27 -10.90
N ALA A 121 14.35 -15.94 -9.78
CA ALA A 121 14.29 -14.58 -9.27
C ALA A 121 15.69 -14.07 -8.87
N LEU A 122 16.46 -14.85 -8.11
CA LEU A 122 17.79 -14.45 -7.63
C LEU A 122 18.79 -14.20 -8.76
N GLU A 123 18.86 -15.08 -9.77
CA GLU A 123 19.70 -14.90 -10.94
C GLU A 123 19.31 -13.63 -11.72
N ALA A 124 18.01 -13.39 -11.89
CA ALA A 124 17.50 -12.20 -12.56
C ALA A 124 17.84 -10.91 -11.80
N ILE A 125 17.78 -10.92 -10.47
CA ILE A 125 18.12 -9.77 -9.60
C ILE A 125 19.62 -9.49 -9.63
N ARG A 126 20.45 -10.52 -9.51
CA ARG A 126 21.92 -10.39 -9.47
C ARG A 126 22.53 -9.95 -10.80
N SER A 127 21.87 -10.27 -11.91
CA SER A 127 22.30 -9.87 -13.26
C SER A 127 21.86 -8.46 -13.67
N MET A 128 21.09 -7.75 -12.85
CA MET A 128 20.57 -6.43 -13.20
C MET A 128 21.68 -5.38 -13.39
N ILE A 129 21.51 -4.53 -14.40
CA ILE A 129 22.30 -3.31 -14.58
C ILE A 129 21.51 -2.06 -14.17
N ASN A 130 22.22 -0.96 -13.91
CA ASN A 130 21.60 0.28 -13.43
C ASN A 130 20.49 0.77 -14.36
N GLY A 131 19.37 1.17 -13.77
CA GLY A 131 18.18 1.61 -14.47
C GLY A 131 17.26 0.49 -14.95
N GLU A 132 17.62 -0.79 -14.82
CA GLU A 132 16.71 -1.88 -15.16
C GLU A 132 15.55 -1.99 -14.17
N ILE A 133 14.41 -2.42 -14.70
CA ILE A 133 13.19 -2.71 -13.94
C ILE A 133 12.80 -4.15 -14.25
N ILE A 134 12.70 -4.97 -13.20
CA ILE A 134 12.09 -6.30 -13.31
C ILE A 134 10.82 -6.36 -12.45
N PHE A 135 9.89 -7.21 -12.85
CA PHE A 135 8.63 -7.44 -12.16
C PHE A 135 8.55 -8.93 -11.82
N LEU A 136 8.59 -9.26 -10.53
CA LEU A 136 8.48 -10.64 -10.05
C LEU A 136 7.03 -11.13 -10.09
N ASP A 137 6.85 -12.44 -9.97
CA ASP A 137 5.50 -13.01 -10.03
C ASP A 137 4.67 -12.68 -8.79
N ASN A 138 3.40 -13.11 -8.81
CA ASN A 138 2.39 -12.75 -7.84
C ASN A 138 2.78 -13.33 -6.47
N VAL A 139 3.11 -12.46 -5.52
CA VAL A 139 3.60 -12.90 -4.20
C VAL A 139 2.59 -13.79 -3.46
N ARG A 140 1.29 -13.70 -3.77
CA ARG A 140 0.26 -14.56 -3.16
C ARG A 140 0.23 -15.98 -3.70
N MET A 141 1.02 -16.28 -4.73
CA MET A 141 1.30 -17.66 -5.14
C MET A 141 2.27 -18.35 -4.16
N HIS A 142 3.04 -17.58 -3.38
CA HIS A 142 3.85 -18.12 -2.30
C HIS A 142 2.97 -18.34 -1.05
N PRO A 143 2.90 -19.56 -0.47
CA PRO A 143 1.96 -19.88 0.61
C PRO A 143 2.06 -18.98 1.85
N GLU A 144 3.28 -18.60 2.22
CA GLU A 144 3.54 -17.77 3.41
C GLU A 144 2.91 -16.37 3.33
N GLU A 145 2.76 -15.82 2.12
CA GLU A 145 2.26 -14.45 1.94
C GLU A 145 0.88 -14.26 2.56
N MET A 146 0.03 -15.30 2.52
CA MET A 146 -1.31 -15.28 3.09
C MET A 146 -1.40 -15.99 4.45
N ALA A 147 -0.56 -17.00 4.69
CA ALA A 147 -0.60 -17.80 5.91
C ALA A 147 -0.17 -17.03 7.17
N LEU A 148 0.72 -16.03 7.01
CA LEU A 148 1.34 -15.30 8.13
C LEU A 148 0.62 -13.99 8.50
N SER A 149 -0.68 -13.86 8.18
CA SER A 149 -1.45 -12.63 8.44
C SER A 149 -1.55 -12.21 9.91
N ARG A 150 -1.24 -13.12 10.84
CA ARG A 150 -1.24 -12.87 12.30
C ARG A 150 0.15 -13.01 12.93
N ALA A 151 1.19 -13.15 12.11
CA ALA A 151 2.55 -13.36 12.58
C ALA A 151 3.16 -12.08 13.16
N THR A 152 4.10 -12.22 14.09
CA THR A 152 4.87 -11.09 14.63
C THR A 152 5.87 -10.57 13.59
N PRO A 153 6.39 -9.33 13.75
CA PRO A 153 7.45 -8.81 12.87
C PRO A 153 8.65 -9.77 12.74
N GLU A 154 9.08 -10.39 13.83
CA GLU A 154 10.22 -11.32 13.85
C GLU A 154 9.92 -12.63 13.11
N GLU A 155 8.67 -13.08 13.12
CA GLU A 155 8.22 -14.24 12.35
C GLU A 155 8.15 -13.92 10.85
N LEU A 156 7.69 -12.71 10.51
CA LEU A 156 7.67 -12.24 9.12
C LEU A 156 9.08 -12.04 8.56
N ALA A 157 10.03 -11.56 9.36
CA ALA A 157 11.42 -11.43 8.93
C ALA A 157 12.07 -12.78 8.57
N LYS A 158 11.59 -13.87 9.19
CA LYS A 158 12.06 -15.25 8.95
C LYS A 158 11.33 -15.99 7.84
N SER A 159 10.29 -15.39 7.26
CA SER A 159 9.61 -15.96 6.10
C SER A 159 10.58 -16.16 4.95
N GLN A 160 10.40 -17.22 4.17
CA GLN A 160 11.21 -17.54 3.00
C GLN A 160 11.31 -16.36 2.02
N ILE A 161 10.21 -15.64 1.78
CA ILE A 161 10.20 -14.45 0.91
C ILE A 161 11.20 -13.41 1.41
N VAL A 162 11.20 -13.12 2.71
CA VAL A 162 12.04 -12.09 3.30
C VAL A 162 13.48 -12.55 3.42
N ALA A 163 13.69 -13.73 4.02
CA ALA A 163 15.02 -14.29 4.26
C ALA A 163 15.81 -14.50 2.95
N THR A 164 15.12 -14.81 1.85
CA THR A 164 15.76 -14.99 0.54
C THR A 164 15.99 -13.67 -0.20
N LEU A 165 15.02 -12.74 -0.18
CA LEU A 165 15.13 -11.51 -0.95
C LEU A 165 15.95 -10.44 -0.23
N ALA A 166 15.79 -10.25 1.08
CA ALA A 166 16.40 -9.13 1.81
C ALA A 166 17.92 -8.99 1.59
N PRO A 167 18.74 -10.06 1.58
CA PRO A 167 20.18 -9.96 1.32
C PRO A 167 20.54 -9.41 -0.08
N GLU A 168 19.61 -9.43 -1.03
CA GLU A 168 19.82 -8.97 -2.40
C GLU A 168 19.49 -7.49 -2.60
N PHE A 169 19.04 -6.77 -1.57
CA PHE A 169 18.58 -5.38 -1.69
C PHE A 169 19.33 -4.43 -0.76
N ASP A 170 19.45 -3.18 -1.20
CA ASP A 170 19.98 -2.09 -0.40
C ASP A 170 18.87 -1.34 0.36
N ALA A 171 17.64 -1.36 -0.17
CA ALA A 171 16.49 -0.64 0.36
C ALA A 171 15.16 -1.29 -0.03
N TYR A 172 14.16 -1.10 0.83
CA TYR A 172 12.76 -1.41 0.57
C TYR A 172 11.98 -0.11 0.37
N VAL A 173 11.29 0.02 -0.75
CA VAL A 173 10.40 1.15 -1.05
C VAL A 173 8.99 0.60 -1.18
N THR A 174 7.99 1.28 -0.62
CA THR A 174 6.59 0.84 -0.75
C THR A 174 5.66 1.95 -1.22
N ASP A 175 4.85 1.64 -2.23
CA ASP A 175 3.68 2.38 -2.69
C ASP A 175 2.38 1.58 -2.48
N ALA A 176 2.42 0.54 -1.64
CA ALA A 176 1.26 -0.32 -1.39
C ALA A 176 0.30 0.24 -0.32
N PHE A 177 -0.05 1.53 -0.39
CA PHE A 177 -0.90 2.20 0.61
C PHE A 177 -2.25 1.48 0.81
N ALA A 178 -2.92 1.12 -0.29
CA ALA A 178 -4.20 0.43 -0.24
C ALA A 178 -4.13 -0.96 0.42
N ALA A 179 -2.93 -1.55 0.55
CA ALA A 179 -2.69 -2.81 1.26
C ALA A 179 -2.02 -2.62 2.63
N ALA A 180 -1.71 -1.39 3.06
CA ALA A 180 -0.95 -1.10 4.28
C ALA A 180 -1.67 -1.52 5.58
N HIS A 181 -2.98 -1.71 5.54
CA HIS A 181 -3.79 -2.25 6.65
C HIS A 181 -3.64 -3.78 6.84
N ARG A 182 -2.85 -4.45 5.99
CA ARG A 182 -2.63 -5.90 6.04
C ARG A 182 -1.24 -6.21 6.55
N ASN A 183 -1.14 -7.35 7.22
CA ASN A 183 0.12 -7.91 7.65
C ASN A 183 0.49 -9.09 6.75
N SER A 184 1.65 -9.03 6.10
CA SER A 184 2.20 -10.12 5.30
C SER A 184 3.72 -9.98 5.12
N PRO A 185 4.45 -11.05 4.76
CA PRO A 185 5.87 -11.01 4.49
C PRO A 185 6.28 -9.88 3.54
N SER A 186 5.59 -9.75 2.40
CA SER A 186 5.95 -8.74 1.40
C SER A 186 5.58 -7.30 1.75
N LEU A 187 4.74 -7.08 2.77
CA LEU A 187 4.30 -5.74 3.20
C LEU A 187 5.10 -5.26 4.41
N SER A 188 5.20 -6.10 5.45
CA SER A 188 5.74 -5.73 6.76
C SER A 188 7.05 -6.45 7.10
N GLY A 189 7.33 -7.59 6.47
CA GLY A 189 8.44 -8.46 6.87
C GLY A 189 9.83 -7.89 6.61
N PHE A 190 9.98 -6.98 5.64
CA PHE A 190 11.26 -6.34 5.34
C PHE A 190 11.66 -5.22 6.31
N ALA A 191 10.76 -4.79 7.20
CA ALA A 191 10.96 -3.59 8.03
C ALA A 191 12.16 -3.70 8.99
N GLU A 192 12.49 -4.89 9.46
CA GLU A 192 13.62 -5.11 10.37
C GLU A 192 14.94 -5.42 9.64
N GLU A 193 14.85 -5.80 8.36
CA GLU A 193 15.96 -6.28 7.54
C GLU A 193 16.53 -5.20 6.62
N LEU A 194 15.68 -4.29 6.11
CA LEU A 194 16.06 -3.27 5.14
C LEU A 194 15.67 -1.85 5.60
N PRO A 195 16.45 -0.82 5.23
CA PRO A 195 15.99 0.56 5.28
C PRO A 195 14.71 0.72 4.44
N CYS A 196 13.64 1.22 5.07
CA CYS A 196 12.32 1.32 4.47
C CYS A 196 11.94 2.77 4.16
N PHE A 197 11.45 3.00 2.94
CA PHE A 197 11.04 4.32 2.47
C PHE A 197 9.63 4.27 1.85
N ALA A 198 8.85 5.33 2.08
CA ALA A 198 7.64 5.60 1.32
C ALA A 198 8.03 6.00 -0.12
N GLY A 199 7.41 5.34 -1.10
CA GLY A 199 7.38 5.86 -2.46
C GLY A 199 6.47 7.09 -2.55
N ARG A 200 6.41 7.70 -3.73
CA ARG A 200 5.66 8.95 -3.96
C ARG A 200 4.15 8.79 -3.79
N LEU A 201 3.59 7.61 -4.10
CA LEU A 201 2.17 7.35 -3.84
C LEU A 201 1.95 7.24 -2.33
N MET A 202 2.71 6.39 -1.64
CA MET A 202 2.59 6.21 -0.19
C MET A 202 2.77 7.53 0.57
N GLU A 203 3.79 8.31 0.22
CA GLU A 203 4.06 9.65 0.78
C GLU A 203 2.85 10.58 0.62
N ARG A 204 2.28 10.65 -0.59
CA ARG A 204 1.11 11.49 -0.86
C ARG A 204 -0.11 11.04 -0.06
N GLU A 205 -0.38 9.73 0.00
CA GLU A 205 -1.53 9.21 0.74
C GLU A 205 -1.38 9.46 2.25
N ILE A 206 -0.19 9.24 2.83
CA ILE A 206 0.09 9.54 4.24
C ILE A 206 -0.06 11.04 4.51
N SER A 207 0.48 11.90 3.65
CA SER A 207 0.37 13.35 3.83
C SER A 207 -1.07 13.84 3.71
N ALA A 208 -1.83 13.33 2.74
CA ALA A 208 -3.23 13.69 2.54
C ALA A 208 -4.10 13.26 3.73
N LEU A 209 -3.89 12.04 4.23
CA LEU A 209 -4.59 11.54 5.40
C LEU A 209 -4.19 12.27 6.66
N GLY A 210 -2.90 12.55 6.85
CA GLY A 210 -2.40 13.37 7.95
C GLY A 210 -3.13 14.70 8.02
N LEU A 211 -3.15 15.45 6.90
CA LEU A 211 -3.89 16.70 6.79
C LEU A 211 -5.37 16.54 7.13
N ALA A 212 -6.02 15.52 6.56
CA ALA A 212 -7.45 15.26 6.75
C ALA A 212 -7.86 14.89 8.19
N VAL A 213 -6.93 14.38 9.01
CA VAL A 213 -7.21 13.91 10.38
C VAL A 213 -6.55 14.72 11.48
N THR A 214 -5.68 15.70 11.18
CA THR A 214 -5.01 16.51 12.20
C THR A 214 -5.40 17.98 12.15
N ASP A 215 -5.19 18.65 11.01
CA ASP A 215 -5.43 20.10 10.88
C ASP A 215 -5.90 20.44 9.45
N PRO A 216 -7.11 20.00 9.07
CA PRO A 216 -7.64 20.26 7.74
C PRO A 216 -8.04 21.73 7.58
N PRO A 217 -7.94 22.32 6.38
CA PRO A 217 -8.46 23.65 6.11
C PRO A 217 -9.96 23.75 6.42
N ARG A 218 -10.36 24.80 7.14
CA ARG A 218 -11.75 25.00 7.58
C ARG A 218 -12.54 25.99 6.71
N PRO A 219 -13.87 25.82 6.55
CA PRO A 219 -14.69 24.77 7.15
C PRO A 219 -14.43 23.39 6.51
N TYR A 220 -14.21 22.37 7.35
CA TYR A 220 -13.91 21.00 6.94
C TYR A 220 -15.18 20.16 6.93
N VAL A 221 -15.58 19.76 5.73
CA VAL A 221 -16.74 18.90 5.50
C VAL A 221 -16.27 17.50 5.09
N VAL A 222 -16.74 16.49 5.80
CA VAL A 222 -16.47 15.08 5.51
C VAL A 222 -17.74 14.42 4.99
N ILE A 223 -17.65 13.79 3.81
CA ILE A 223 -18.77 13.07 3.18
C ILE A 223 -18.54 11.56 3.35
N LEU A 224 -19.38 10.90 4.13
CA LEU A 224 -19.27 9.47 4.45
C LEU A 224 -20.44 8.70 3.82
N GLY A 225 -20.12 7.64 3.09
CA GLY A 225 -21.12 6.83 2.39
C GLY A 225 -20.66 5.41 2.12
N GLY A 226 -21.36 4.73 1.21
CA GLY A 226 -21.18 3.30 0.95
C GLY A 226 -22.22 2.44 1.65
N ALA A 227 -22.01 1.13 1.66
CA ALA A 227 -22.94 0.15 2.25
C ALA A 227 -22.61 -0.19 3.71
N LYS A 228 -21.36 0.05 4.14
CA LYS A 228 -20.84 -0.29 5.47
C LYS A 228 -20.99 0.89 6.42
N ALA A 229 -22.14 0.96 7.09
CA ALA A 229 -22.42 2.04 8.02
C ALA A 229 -21.55 1.97 9.28
N ASP A 230 -21.23 0.77 9.76
CA ASP A 230 -20.31 0.51 10.88
C ASP A 230 -18.95 1.22 10.71
N ASP A 231 -18.26 0.98 9.60
CA ASP A 231 -16.97 1.63 9.32
C ASP A 231 -17.12 3.15 9.23
N SER A 232 -18.18 3.62 8.59
CA SER A 232 -18.42 5.05 8.36
C SER A 232 -18.74 5.81 9.65
N LEU A 233 -19.60 5.26 10.52
CA LEU A 233 -19.95 5.91 11.78
C LEU A 233 -18.76 5.92 12.74
N ARG A 234 -17.93 4.87 12.76
CA ARG A 234 -16.68 4.86 13.54
C ARG A 234 -15.72 5.98 13.11
N VAL A 235 -15.60 6.23 11.80
CA VAL A 235 -14.82 7.37 11.28
C VAL A 235 -15.42 8.70 11.73
N ALA A 236 -16.74 8.87 11.61
CA ALA A 236 -17.42 10.09 12.04
C ALA A 236 -17.18 10.39 13.53
N ILE A 237 -17.42 9.40 14.39
CA ILE A 237 -17.21 9.51 15.85
C ILE A 237 -15.76 9.92 16.13
N ASN A 238 -14.78 9.24 15.52
CA ASN A 238 -13.38 9.58 15.75
C ASN A 238 -13.02 11.02 15.37
N LEU A 239 -13.54 11.52 14.24
CA LEU A 239 -13.27 12.88 13.79
C LEU A 239 -13.97 13.94 14.65
N ILE A 240 -15.19 13.65 15.13
CA ILE A 240 -15.95 14.53 16.01
C ILE A 240 -15.31 14.59 17.41
N GLU A 241 -15.00 13.43 18.01
CA GLU A 241 -14.36 13.35 19.34
C GLU A 241 -13.00 14.06 19.39
N ARG A 242 -12.29 14.10 18.26
CA ARG A 242 -11.01 14.78 18.12
C ARG A 242 -11.14 16.25 17.73
N ASP A 243 -12.35 16.77 17.59
CA ASP A 243 -12.66 18.15 17.16
C ASP A 243 -11.99 18.54 15.83
N VAL A 244 -11.88 17.58 14.90
CA VAL A 244 -11.20 17.78 13.61
C VAL A 244 -12.16 18.28 12.52
N VAL A 245 -13.45 17.93 12.61
CA VAL A 245 -14.45 18.14 11.55
C VAL A 245 -15.51 19.17 11.95
N ASP A 246 -15.87 20.06 11.00
CA ASP A 246 -16.94 21.04 11.21
C ASP A 246 -18.32 20.49 10.79
N THR A 247 -18.34 19.61 9.78
CA THR A 247 -19.60 19.02 9.29
C THR A 247 -19.37 17.62 8.75
N VAL A 248 -20.23 16.68 9.12
CA VAL A 248 -20.28 15.34 8.54
C VAL A 248 -21.57 15.19 7.74
N ALA A 249 -21.45 14.89 6.45
CA ALA A 249 -22.56 14.60 5.57
C ALA A 249 -22.61 13.10 5.28
N PHE A 250 -23.71 12.45 5.68
CA PHE A 250 -23.92 11.03 5.43
C PHE A 250 -24.72 10.80 4.15
N VAL A 251 -24.24 9.91 3.27
CA VAL A 251 -24.87 9.61 1.98
C VAL A 251 -24.98 8.10 1.75
N GLY A 252 -25.79 7.69 0.77
CA GLY A 252 -26.01 6.27 0.45
C GLY A 252 -26.68 5.50 1.59
N VAL A 253 -26.29 4.23 1.80
CA VAL A 253 -26.87 3.37 2.85
C VAL A 253 -26.59 3.93 4.23
N VAL A 254 -25.41 4.53 4.44
CA VAL A 254 -25.05 5.22 5.68
C VAL A 254 -25.99 6.41 5.93
N GLY A 255 -26.27 7.21 4.90
CA GLY A 255 -27.25 8.29 4.98
C GLY A 255 -28.65 7.79 5.34
N ASN A 256 -29.12 6.72 4.70
CA ASN A 256 -30.40 6.09 5.02
C ASN A 256 -30.45 5.61 6.48
N MET A 257 -29.35 5.03 6.98
CA MET A 257 -29.26 4.64 8.39
C MET A 257 -29.40 5.83 9.33
N MET A 258 -28.76 6.97 9.04
CA MET A 258 -28.87 8.18 9.87
C MET A 258 -30.28 8.79 9.82
N LEU A 259 -30.91 8.81 8.64
CA LEU A 259 -32.31 9.23 8.50
C LEU A 259 -33.23 8.33 9.34
N TRP A 260 -33.03 7.02 9.25
CA TRP A 260 -33.80 6.06 10.03
C TRP A 260 -33.58 6.23 11.54
N ALA A 261 -32.33 6.39 11.96
CA ALA A 261 -31.99 6.67 13.35
C ALA A 261 -32.59 8.01 13.85
N SER A 262 -32.79 9.01 12.99
CA SER A 262 -33.49 10.25 13.33
C SER A 262 -35.02 10.14 13.43
N GLY A 263 -35.58 8.96 13.11
CA GLY A 263 -37.02 8.70 13.16
C GLY A 263 -37.75 8.87 11.83
N ILE A 264 -37.04 9.03 10.71
CA ILE A 264 -37.63 9.05 9.37
C ILE A 264 -37.82 7.60 8.90
N ASP A 265 -39.04 7.26 8.48
CA ASP A 265 -39.30 5.95 7.89
C ASP A 265 -38.68 5.87 6.50
N ILE A 266 -37.71 4.95 6.34
CA ILE A 266 -37.04 4.66 5.07
C ILE A 266 -37.66 3.47 4.32
N GLY A 267 -38.73 2.87 4.85
CA GLY A 267 -39.39 1.68 4.31
C GLY A 267 -38.70 0.36 4.66
N GLU A 268 -39.50 -0.68 4.89
CA GLU A 268 -39.09 -2.01 5.38
C GLU A 268 -37.94 -2.62 4.55
N GLY A 269 -38.02 -2.57 3.22
CA GLY A 269 -36.96 -3.12 2.36
C GLY A 269 -35.58 -2.46 2.57
N ASN A 270 -35.52 -1.16 2.86
CA ASN A 270 -34.25 -0.49 3.16
C ASN A 270 -33.77 -0.81 4.58
N GLN A 271 -34.69 -0.92 5.54
CA GLN A 271 -34.37 -1.31 6.92
C GLN A 271 -33.79 -2.73 6.96
N ASP A 272 -34.41 -3.68 6.25
CA ASP A 272 -33.94 -5.05 6.13
C ASP A 272 -32.59 -5.12 5.42
N PHE A 273 -32.41 -4.36 4.34
CA PHE A 273 -31.13 -4.28 3.66
C PHE A 273 -30.00 -3.84 4.60
N ILE A 274 -30.24 -2.80 5.41
CA ILE A 274 -29.26 -2.30 6.40
C ILE A 274 -28.97 -3.35 7.46
N ARG A 275 -30.02 -3.97 8.05
CA ARG A 275 -29.88 -5.04 9.05
C ARG A 275 -29.06 -6.22 8.50
N ASN A 276 -29.39 -6.68 7.30
CA ASN A 276 -28.72 -7.81 6.67
C ASN A 276 -27.27 -7.49 6.28
N THR A 277 -26.99 -6.26 5.87
CA THR A 277 -25.64 -5.83 5.52
C THR A 277 -24.74 -5.74 6.74
N LEU A 278 -25.26 -5.25 7.86
CA LEU A 278 -24.51 -5.10 9.11
C LEU A 278 -24.43 -6.39 9.94
N GLY A 279 -25.43 -7.27 9.82
CA GLY A 279 -25.48 -8.52 10.58
C GLY A 279 -25.33 -8.28 12.09
N ASP A 280 -24.36 -8.97 12.69
CA ASP A 280 -24.08 -8.88 14.14
C ASP A 280 -23.67 -7.48 14.60
N SER A 281 -23.16 -6.63 13.70
CA SER A 281 -22.76 -5.25 14.02
C SER A 281 -23.93 -4.26 14.04
N PHE A 282 -25.16 -4.71 13.73
CA PHE A 282 -26.31 -3.80 13.60
C PHE A 282 -26.60 -3.02 14.89
N GLU A 283 -26.74 -3.69 16.03
CA GLU A 283 -27.17 -3.04 17.29
C GLU A 283 -26.14 -2.00 17.78
N GLU A 284 -24.85 -2.33 17.70
CA GLU A 284 -23.76 -1.40 18.02
C GLU A 284 -23.78 -0.19 17.09
N THR A 285 -23.90 -0.44 15.78
CA THR A 285 -23.93 0.64 14.77
C THR A 285 -25.19 1.50 14.92
N TRP A 286 -26.33 0.91 15.29
CA TRP A 286 -27.58 1.63 15.55
C TRP A 286 -27.46 2.55 16.76
N SER A 287 -26.85 2.06 17.84
CA SER A 287 -26.54 2.88 19.02
C SER A 287 -25.63 4.05 18.67
N ALA A 288 -24.57 3.80 17.89
CA ALA A 288 -23.65 4.84 17.39
C ALA A 288 -24.38 5.89 16.54
N ALA A 289 -25.27 5.47 15.63
CA ALA A 289 -26.07 6.38 14.81
C ALA A 289 -26.96 7.29 15.66
N ARG A 290 -27.61 6.73 16.68
CA ARG A 290 -28.45 7.49 17.62
C ARG A 290 -27.63 8.46 18.46
N HIS A 291 -26.44 8.05 18.90
CA HIS A 291 -25.52 8.91 19.66
C HIS A 291 -25.04 10.12 18.85
N LEU A 292 -24.73 9.93 17.56
CA LEU A 292 -24.31 11.02 16.67
C LEU A 292 -25.40 12.07 16.39
N LEU A 293 -26.65 11.80 16.76
CA LEU A 293 -27.80 12.71 16.59
C LEU A 293 -28.15 13.49 17.88
N THR A 294 -27.47 13.22 19.00
CA THR A 294 -27.68 13.88 20.31
C THR A 294 -26.56 14.85 20.62
#